data_AF-A0AAU3D3R8-F1
#
_entry.id   AF-A0AAU3D3R8-F1
#
_cell.length_a   1.000
_cell.length_b   1.000
_cell.length_c   1.000
_cell.angle_alpha   90.00
_cell.angle_beta   90.00
_cell.angle_gamma   90.00
#
_symmetry.space_group_name_H-M   'P 1'
#
loop_
_entity.id
_entity.type
_entity.pdbx_description
1 polymer ?
#
loop_
_entity_poly.entity_id
_entity_poly.type
_entity_poly.pdbx_seq_one_letter_code
_entity_poly.pdbx_strand_id
1 'polypeptide(L)'
;MLNLRDTYGDCEFVRKDVTPRGLISVGLCDTAGNDYYAVNAEVDLDALLADTFLRTQVWPHLPRTPAGLLDVSHPDVKTIGEIRQEVAAYYADGPKARMWAYYGAGDLIRIHALWDHDWDLMPAAVPQRVREIADPIEDFGITNIPEQTTPQHHALNDAHYNRLMHQTVLQELGQRPSPQVPTMSEESLRILIASALRRTPAPGRGRTPRELIAGMPESVETNILAFEPRLAELHAASHTTRCRYEAALATWVEAIAADTPPAMV
;
A
#
# COMPACT_ATOMS: atom_id res chain seq x y z
N MET A 1 -3.57 1.43 -14.94
CA MET A 1 -3.75 1.63 -13.48
C MET A 1 -5.04 0.95 -13.06
N LEU A 2 -5.06 0.21 -11.96
CA LEU A 2 -6.30 -0.38 -11.44
C LEU A 2 -7.26 0.77 -11.08
N ASN A 3 -8.50 0.71 -11.57
CA ASN A 3 -9.55 1.65 -11.19
C ASN A 3 -9.99 1.31 -9.75
N LEU A 4 -9.50 2.04 -8.76
CA LEU A 4 -9.74 1.81 -7.34
C LEU A 4 -10.43 3.02 -6.72
N ARG A 5 -11.35 2.78 -5.79
CA ARG A 5 -12.07 3.82 -5.03
C ARG A 5 -11.40 3.98 -3.66
N ASP A 6 -10.90 5.17 -3.35
CA ASP A 6 -10.38 5.45 -2.02
C ASP A 6 -11.52 5.80 -1.06
N THR A 7 -11.61 5.01 0.00
CA THR A 7 -12.57 5.16 1.10
C THR A 7 -11.80 5.41 2.38
N TYR A 8 -12.39 6.17 3.30
CA TYR A 8 -11.83 6.55 4.58
C TYR A 8 -12.80 6.11 5.64
N GLY A 9 -12.32 5.41 6.65
CA GLY A 9 -13.18 4.92 7.72
C GLY A 9 -12.63 5.23 9.09
N ASP A 10 -13.54 5.25 10.05
CA ASP A 10 -13.29 5.35 11.48
C ASP A 10 -14.45 4.65 12.21
N CYS A 11 -14.17 4.08 13.37
CA CYS A 11 -15.15 3.48 14.24
C CYS A 11 -14.90 3.91 15.69
N GLU A 12 -15.99 4.19 16.39
CA GLU A 12 -15.96 4.24 17.85
C GLU A 12 -16.34 2.88 18.42
N PHE A 13 -15.59 2.39 19.41
CA PHE A 13 -15.79 1.04 19.93
C PHE A 13 -15.30 0.80 21.36
N VAL A 14 -15.93 -0.18 22.01
CA VAL A 14 -15.44 -0.76 23.26
C VAL A 14 -14.20 -1.61 22.95
N ARG A 15 -13.02 -1.11 23.29
CA ARG A 15 -11.71 -1.71 22.90
C ARG A 15 -11.56 -3.21 23.15
N LYS A 16 -12.09 -3.71 24.27
CA LYS A 16 -11.98 -5.13 24.67
C LYS A 16 -13.03 -6.03 24.04
N ASP A 17 -14.10 -5.45 23.51
CA ASP A 17 -15.16 -6.19 22.85
C ASP A 17 -14.94 -6.11 21.33
N VAL A 18 -14.68 -7.27 20.74
CA VAL A 18 -14.48 -7.44 19.30
C VAL A 18 -15.69 -8.06 18.62
N THR A 19 -16.79 -8.28 19.35
CA THR A 19 -18.06 -8.71 18.78
C THR A 19 -18.79 -7.54 18.13
N PRO A 20 -19.85 -7.77 17.34
CA PRO A 20 -20.72 -6.70 16.85
C PRO A 20 -21.20 -5.72 17.93
N ARG A 21 -21.40 -6.17 19.17
CA ARG A 21 -21.88 -5.32 20.27
C ARG A 21 -20.82 -4.36 20.81
N GLY A 22 -19.55 -4.63 20.51
CA GLY A 22 -18.44 -3.74 20.83
C GLY A 22 -18.34 -2.52 19.91
N LEU A 23 -18.97 -2.56 18.73
CA LEU A 23 -19.08 -1.42 17.82
C LEU A 23 -20.08 -0.40 18.37
N ILE A 24 -19.65 0.86 18.55
CA ILE A 24 -20.50 1.97 18.98
C ILE A 24 -21.03 2.73 17.76
N SER A 25 -20.15 3.18 16.88
CA SER A 25 -20.53 3.83 15.62
C SER A 25 -19.49 3.61 14.54
N VAL A 26 -19.91 3.69 13.28
CA VAL A 26 -19.06 3.59 12.09
C VAL A 26 -19.28 4.81 11.21
N GLY A 27 -18.20 5.42 10.75
CA GLY A 27 -18.19 6.51 9.78
C GLY A 27 -17.34 6.12 8.59
N LEU A 28 -17.90 6.24 7.38
CA LEU A 28 -17.20 6.02 6.13
C LEU A 28 -17.43 7.22 5.22
N CYS A 29 -16.38 7.65 4.52
CA CYS A 29 -16.52 8.57 3.39
C CYS A 29 -15.61 8.16 2.24
N ASP A 30 -15.75 8.79 1.08
CA ASP A 30 -14.87 8.54 -0.07
C ASP A 30 -14.42 9.83 -0.75
N THR A 31 -13.65 9.69 -1.83
CA THR A 31 -13.20 10.81 -2.65
C THR A 31 -14.29 11.42 -3.55
N ALA A 32 -15.42 10.73 -3.73
CA ALA A 32 -16.56 11.21 -4.52
C ALA A 32 -17.58 12.00 -3.67
N GLY A 33 -17.43 12.00 -2.34
CA GLY A 33 -18.33 12.67 -1.40
C GLY A 33 -19.52 11.81 -0.94
N ASN A 34 -19.44 10.49 -1.11
CA ASN A 34 -20.42 9.58 -0.53
C ASN A 34 -20.07 9.31 0.92
N ASP A 35 -21.01 9.59 1.80
CA ASP A 35 -20.86 9.42 3.23
C ASP A 35 -21.81 8.34 3.75
N TYR A 36 -21.34 7.59 4.73
CA TYR A 36 -22.11 6.64 5.50
C TYR A 36 -21.81 6.81 6.98
N TYR A 37 -22.86 6.91 7.79
CA TYR A 37 -22.74 6.98 9.23
C TYR A 37 -23.83 6.15 9.88
N ALA A 38 -23.46 5.41 10.92
CA ALA A 38 -24.40 4.68 11.74
C ALA A 38 -23.91 4.53 13.17
N VAL A 39 -24.85 4.54 14.10
CA VAL A 39 -24.68 4.21 15.52
C VAL A 39 -25.37 2.89 15.78
N ASN A 40 -24.70 1.99 16.50
CA ASN A 40 -25.22 0.66 16.78
C ASN A 40 -26.30 0.71 17.88
N ALA A 41 -27.54 0.40 17.52
CA ALA A 41 -28.67 0.29 18.44
C ALA A 41 -28.49 -0.83 19.49
N GLU A 42 -27.63 -1.80 19.20
CA GLU A 42 -27.40 -3.01 20.00
C GLU A 42 -26.05 -2.96 20.75
N VAL A 43 -25.41 -1.80 20.80
CA VAL A 43 -24.15 -1.56 21.51
C VAL A 43 -24.26 -1.98 22.99
N ASP A 44 -23.19 -2.54 23.55
CA ASP A 44 -23.08 -2.74 25.00
C ASP A 44 -22.96 -1.39 25.72
N LEU A 45 -24.12 -0.79 26.03
CA LEU A 45 -24.21 0.49 26.73
C LEU A 45 -23.58 0.47 28.11
N ASP A 46 -23.67 -0.66 28.84
CA ASP A 46 -23.08 -0.78 30.17
C ASP A 46 -21.56 -0.70 30.08
N ALA A 47 -20.96 -1.42 29.12
CA ALA A 47 -19.52 -1.37 28.87
C ALA A 47 -19.06 0.02 28.39
N LEU A 48 -19.82 0.66 27.49
CA LEU A 48 -19.56 2.02 27.00
C LEU A 48 -19.56 3.03 28.17
N LEU A 49 -20.61 3.02 28.99
CA LEU A 49 -20.78 3.98 30.08
C LEU A 49 -19.82 3.73 31.26
N ALA A 50 -19.36 2.49 31.44
CA ALA A 50 -18.34 2.16 32.43
C ALA A 50 -16.94 2.69 32.07
N ASP A 51 -16.62 2.85 30.78
CA ASP A 51 -15.35 3.44 30.34
C ASP A 51 -15.43 4.99 30.44
N THR A 52 -14.57 5.57 31.26
CA THR A 52 -14.55 7.02 31.50
C THR A 52 -14.25 7.82 30.23
N PHE A 53 -13.40 7.31 29.36
CA PHE A 53 -13.08 7.98 28.10
C PHE A 53 -14.28 7.94 27.17
N LEU A 54 -14.85 6.77 26.91
CA LEU A 54 -16.01 6.63 26.01
C LEU A 54 -17.21 7.45 26.52
N ARG A 55 -17.48 7.41 27.83
CA ARG A 55 -18.57 8.19 28.44
C ARG A 55 -18.39 9.71 28.31
N THR A 56 -17.15 10.21 28.24
CA THR A 56 -16.87 11.66 28.23
C THR A 56 -16.59 12.20 26.85
N GLN A 57 -16.03 11.40 25.94
CA GLN A 57 -15.62 11.83 24.61
C GLN A 57 -16.55 11.31 23.51
N VAL A 58 -17.07 10.09 23.60
CA VAL A 58 -17.88 9.47 22.52
C VAL A 58 -19.37 9.63 22.79
N TRP A 59 -19.83 9.21 23.98
CA TRP A 59 -21.24 9.25 24.37
C TRP A 59 -21.94 10.59 24.13
N PRO A 60 -21.30 11.76 24.36
CA PRO A 60 -21.95 13.04 24.11
C PRO A 60 -22.34 13.30 22.65
N HIS A 61 -21.66 12.66 21.70
CA HIS A 61 -21.86 12.83 20.27
C HIS A 61 -22.92 11.89 19.68
N LEU A 62 -23.39 10.89 20.43
CA LEU A 62 -24.42 9.97 19.95
C LEU A 62 -25.82 10.62 19.99
N PRO A 63 -26.75 10.19 19.11
CA PRO A 63 -28.16 10.58 19.20
C PRO A 63 -28.78 10.15 20.53
N ARG A 64 -29.33 11.10 21.28
CA ARG A 64 -29.87 10.85 22.61
C ARG A 64 -31.24 11.49 22.79
N THR A 65 -32.12 10.77 23.45
CA THR A 65 -33.43 11.26 23.90
C THR A 65 -33.26 12.40 24.91
N PRO A 66 -34.31 13.20 25.19
CA PRO A 66 -34.26 14.21 26.26
C PRO A 66 -33.94 13.64 27.65
N ALA A 67 -34.23 12.35 27.88
CA ALA A 67 -33.89 11.65 29.12
C ALA A 67 -32.41 11.22 29.19
N GLY A 68 -31.62 11.50 28.14
CA GLY A 68 -30.20 11.16 28.06
C GLY A 68 -29.91 9.70 27.67
N LEU A 69 -30.93 8.93 27.27
CA LEU A 69 -30.77 7.56 26.74
C LEU A 69 -30.46 7.60 25.24
N LEU A 70 -29.80 6.57 24.69
CA LEU A 70 -29.61 6.40 23.25
C LEU A 70 -30.98 6.47 22.53
N ASP A 71 -31.09 7.32 21.52
CA ASP A 71 -32.33 7.48 20.76
C ASP A 71 -32.42 6.47 19.62
N VAL A 72 -32.95 5.29 19.91
CA VAL A 72 -33.15 4.21 18.93
C VAL A 72 -34.15 4.54 17.81
N SER A 73 -34.82 5.70 17.87
CA SER A 73 -35.69 6.18 16.79
C SER A 73 -34.98 7.12 15.81
N HIS A 74 -33.76 7.56 16.14
CA HIS A 74 -32.98 8.42 15.28
C HIS A 74 -32.55 7.67 14.01
N PRO A 75 -32.59 8.28 12.81
CA PRO A 75 -32.29 7.60 11.54
C PRO A 75 -30.86 7.03 11.44
N ASP A 76 -29.92 7.64 12.17
CA ASP A 76 -28.53 7.14 12.25
C ASP A 76 -28.37 5.99 13.24
N VAL A 77 -29.33 5.72 14.12
CA VAL A 77 -29.27 4.61 15.08
C VAL A 77 -29.91 3.38 14.44
N LYS A 78 -29.09 2.35 14.21
CA LYS A 78 -29.44 1.19 13.37
C LYS A 78 -29.08 -0.11 14.06
N THR A 79 -29.82 -1.16 13.76
CA THR A 79 -29.48 -2.52 14.18
C THR A 79 -28.18 -2.98 13.53
N ILE A 80 -27.50 -3.96 14.12
CA ILE A 80 -26.31 -4.58 13.53
C ILE A 80 -26.62 -5.13 12.13
N GLY A 81 -27.82 -5.70 11.96
CA GLY A 81 -28.28 -6.24 10.68
C GLY A 81 -28.35 -5.19 9.58
N GLU A 82 -28.88 -4.00 9.88
CA GLU A 82 -28.93 -2.86 8.96
C GLU A 82 -27.52 -2.33 8.67
N ILE A 83 -26.70 -2.11 9.69
CA ILE A 83 -25.32 -1.64 9.52
C ILE A 83 -24.53 -2.58 8.62
N ARG A 84 -24.61 -3.90 8.86
CA ARG A 84 -23.97 -4.92 8.03
C ARG A 84 -24.40 -4.84 6.56
N GLN A 85 -25.69 -4.69 6.30
CA GLN A 85 -26.22 -4.60 4.93
C GLN A 85 -25.78 -3.31 4.23
N GLU A 86 -25.81 -2.19 4.94
CA GLU A 86 -25.49 -0.88 4.39
C GLU A 86 -23.98 -0.70 4.19
N VAL A 87 -23.13 -1.20 5.10
CA VAL A 87 -21.67 -1.25 4.90
C VAL A 87 -21.31 -2.14 3.70
N ALA A 88 -21.97 -3.29 3.55
CA ALA A 88 -21.80 -4.13 2.36
C ALA A 88 -22.17 -3.38 1.08
N ALA A 89 -23.32 -2.70 1.08
CA ALA A 89 -23.79 -1.91 -0.06
C ALA A 89 -22.84 -0.76 -0.39
N TYR A 90 -22.36 -0.04 0.63
CA TYR A 90 -21.42 1.07 0.48
C TYR A 90 -20.14 0.65 -0.25
N TYR A 91 -19.57 -0.50 0.12
CA TYR A 91 -18.36 -1.02 -0.52
C TYR A 91 -18.59 -1.71 -1.86
N ALA A 92 -19.81 -2.24 -2.09
CA ALA A 92 -20.20 -2.83 -3.38
C ALA A 92 -20.50 -1.77 -4.45
N ASP A 93 -20.74 -0.52 -4.06
CA ASP A 93 -21.04 0.57 -4.98
C ASP A 93 -19.78 1.06 -5.72
N GLY A 94 -19.60 0.58 -6.95
CA GLY A 94 -18.54 1.03 -7.84
C GLY A 94 -17.27 0.18 -7.81
N PRO A 95 -16.10 0.77 -8.15
CA PRO A 95 -14.84 0.03 -8.24
C PRO A 95 -14.37 -0.50 -6.88
N LYS A 96 -13.49 -1.50 -6.90
CA LYS A 96 -12.93 -2.10 -5.68
C LYS A 96 -12.38 -1.02 -4.73
N ALA A 97 -12.89 -1.03 -3.51
CA ALA A 97 -12.54 -0.05 -2.49
C ALA A 97 -11.15 -0.32 -1.87
N ARG A 98 -10.46 0.76 -1.52
CA ARG A 98 -9.29 0.78 -0.64
C ARG A 98 -9.68 1.56 0.60
N MET A 99 -9.68 0.91 1.76
CA MET A 99 -9.89 1.61 3.03
C MET A 99 -8.59 2.21 3.52
N TRP A 100 -8.66 3.49 3.87
CA TRP A 100 -7.64 4.25 4.60
C TRP A 100 -8.20 4.63 5.97
N ALA A 101 -7.33 4.66 6.97
CA ALA A 101 -7.66 5.17 8.31
C ALA A 101 -6.36 5.53 9.04
N TYR A 102 -6.48 6.36 10.07
CA TYR A 102 -5.37 6.73 10.95
C TYR A 102 -5.44 5.86 12.21
N TYR A 103 -4.44 5.00 12.42
CA TYR A 103 -4.41 3.91 13.40
C TYR A 103 -5.55 2.88 13.19
N GLY A 104 -5.77 2.51 11.93
CA GLY A 104 -6.99 1.89 11.40
C GLY A 104 -7.26 0.42 11.73
N ALA A 105 -6.33 -0.25 12.43
CA ALA A 105 -6.43 -1.69 12.67
C ALA A 105 -7.65 -2.05 13.54
N GLY A 106 -7.94 -1.20 14.54
CA GLY A 106 -9.09 -1.37 15.43
C GLY A 106 -10.41 -1.27 14.68
N ASP A 107 -10.51 -0.30 13.77
CA ASP A 107 -11.69 -0.02 12.95
C ASP A 107 -12.01 -1.18 12.02
N LEU A 108 -10.99 -1.68 11.32
CA LEU A 108 -11.17 -2.79 10.40
C LEU A 108 -11.68 -4.05 11.11
N ILE A 109 -11.16 -4.33 12.31
CA ILE A 109 -11.64 -5.44 13.14
C ILE A 109 -13.13 -5.25 13.47
N ARG A 110 -13.59 -4.02 13.75
CA ARG A 110 -15.00 -3.76 14.06
C ARG A 110 -15.90 -3.87 12.83
N ILE A 111 -15.41 -3.46 11.66
CA ILE A 111 -16.11 -3.69 10.40
C ILE A 111 -16.24 -5.20 10.14
N HIS A 112 -15.16 -5.96 10.30
CA HIS A 112 -15.18 -7.43 10.10
C HIS A 112 -16.07 -8.15 11.12
N ALA A 113 -16.19 -7.61 12.33
CA ALA A 113 -17.09 -8.14 13.35
C ALA A 113 -18.55 -8.21 12.89
N LEU A 114 -18.99 -7.35 11.96
CA LEU A 114 -20.34 -7.40 11.38
C LEU A 114 -20.66 -8.74 10.68
N TRP A 115 -19.63 -9.52 10.33
CA TRP A 115 -19.73 -10.89 9.81
C TRP A 115 -19.07 -11.90 10.75
N ASP A 116 -19.04 -11.63 12.05
CA ASP A 116 -18.42 -12.48 13.07
C ASP A 116 -16.93 -12.79 12.81
N HIS A 117 -16.22 -11.91 12.09
CA HIS A 117 -14.87 -12.13 11.58
C HIS A 117 -14.73 -13.32 10.62
N ASP A 118 -15.86 -13.86 10.15
CA ASP A 118 -15.90 -14.92 9.16
C ASP A 118 -15.80 -14.32 7.75
N TRP A 119 -14.63 -14.51 7.14
CA TRP A 119 -14.33 -13.98 5.81
C TRP A 119 -15.08 -14.72 4.70
N ASP A 120 -15.63 -15.91 4.98
CA ASP A 120 -16.49 -16.63 4.03
C ASP A 120 -17.90 -16.01 3.99
N LEU A 121 -18.32 -15.32 5.06
CA LEU A 121 -19.60 -14.59 5.13
C LEU A 121 -19.47 -13.12 4.68
N MET A 122 -18.28 -12.54 4.77
CA MET A 122 -18.02 -11.15 4.42
C MET A 122 -17.98 -10.95 2.89
N PRO A 123 -18.74 -9.99 2.32
CA PRO A 123 -18.70 -9.72 0.88
C PRO A 123 -17.30 -9.33 0.40
N ALA A 124 -16.88 -9.88 -0.74
CA ALA A 124 -15.54 -9.64 -1.31
C ALA A 124 -15.22 -8.17 -1.65
N ALA A 125 -16.25 -7.32 -1.73
CA ALA A 125 -16.10 -5.88 -1.92
C ALA A 125 -15.62 -5.15 -0.65
N VAL A 126 -15.92 -5.70 0.54
CA VAL A 126 -15.47 -5.15 1.82
C VAL A 126 -13.95 -5.31 1.92
N PRO A 127 -13.21 -4.23 2.26
CA PRO A 127 -11.77 -4.30 2.38
C PRO A 127 -11.31 -5.30 3.44
N GLN A 128 -10.41 -6.21 3.07
CA GLN A 128 -9.76 -7.16 3.99
C GLN A 128 -8.55 -6.55 4.72
N ARG A 129 -8.11 -5.36 4.29
CA ARG A 129 -6.98 -4.65 4.87
C ARG A 129 -7.24 -3.16 4.86
N VAL A 130 -6.68 -2.50 5.86
CA VAL A 130 -6.61 -1.05 5.96
C VAL A 130 -5.27 -0.56 5.41
N ARG A 131 -5.25 0.68 4.94
CA ARG A 131 -4.04 1.42 4.62
C ARG A 131 -3.85 2.46 5.69
N GLU A 132 -2.75 2.33 6.41
CA GLU A 132 -2.45 3.19 7.54
C GLU A 132 -1.97 4.56 7.03
N ILE A 133 -2.64 5.63 7.46
CA ILE A 133 -2.26 7.00 7.11
C ILE A 133 -1.04 7.43 7.95
N ALA A 134 -0.87 6.88 9.15
CA ALA A 134 0.29 7.16 9.98
C ALA A 134 1.61 6.72 9.31
N ASP A 135 1.62 5.58 8.62
CA ASP A 135 2.81 5.03 7.94
C ASP A 135 3.52 6.07 7.05
N PRO A 136 2.87 6.66 6.02
CA PRO A 136 3.54 7.67 5.18
C PRO A 136 3.82 8.99 5.92
N ILE A 137 3.08 9.33 6.97
CA ILE A 137 3.40 10.52 7.79
C ILE A 137 4.74 10.32 8.50
N GLU A 138 4.92 9.15 9.12
CA GLU A 138 6.11 8.78 9.87
C GLU A 138 7.30 8.52 8.94
N ASP A 139 7.14 7.65 7.94
CA ASP A 139 8.19 7.23 7.01
C ASP A 139 8.80 8.41 6.25
N PHE A 140 7.98 9.42 5.94
CA PHE A 140 8.42 10.59 5.19
C PHE A 140 8.56 11.85 6.05
N GLY A 141 8.28 11.81 7.35
CA GLY A 141 8.38 12.96 8.25
C GLY A 141 7.52 14.14 7.79
N ILE A 142 6.24 13.89 7.52
CA ILE A 142 5.29 14.92 7.08
C ILE A 142 4.79 15.69 8.32
N THR A 143 5.08 16.99 8.39
CA THR A 143 4.77 17.82 9.57
C THR A 143 3.57 18.75 9.38
N ASN A 144 3.10 18.95 8.15
CA ASN A 144 2.11 19.98 7.79
C ASN A 144 0.68 19.44 7.70
N ILE A 145 0.33 18.45 8.53
CA ILE A 145 -1.04 17.94 8.59
C ILE A 145 -1.93 19.00 9.25
N PRO A 146 -3.01 19.50 8.59
CA PRO A 146 -3.91 20.46 9.20
C PRO A 146 -4.60 19.87 10.42
N GLU A 147 -4.84 20.69 11.46
CA GLU A 147 -5.64 20.25 12.60
C GLU A 147 -7.10 20.00 12.22
N GLN A 148 -7.72 19.02 12.89
CA GLN A 148 -9.15 18.76 12.76
C GLN A 148 -9.96 19.91 13.39
N THR A 149 -10.89 20.46 12.63
CA THR A 149 -11.75 21.58 13.07
C THR A 149 -13.16 21.14 13.45
N THR A 150 -13.52 19.89 13.17
CA THR A 150 -14.76 19.25 13.59
C THR A 150 -14.56 18.55 14.94
N PRO A 151 -15.65 18.26 15.69
CA PRO A 151 -15.56 17.45 16.89
C PRO A 151 -14.91 16.10 16.59
N GLN A 152 -13.84 15.78 17.32
CA GLN A 152 -13.21 14.46 17.39
C GLN A 152 -14.15 13.48 18.11
N HIS A 153 -13.92 12.19 17.92
CA HIS A 153 -14.70 11.12 18.53
C HIS A 153 -16.13 11.02 18.02
N HIS A 154 -16.31 11.44 16.77
CA HIS A 154 -17.52 11.26 15.99
C HIS A 154 -17.10 10.62 14.67
N ALA A 155 -17.40 9.33 14.50
CA ALA A 155 -16.76 8.50 13.49
C ALA A 155 -16.81 9.08 12.06
N LEU A 156 -17.90 9.73 11.63
CA LEU A 156 -17.93 10.34 10.29
C LEU A 156 -17.02 11.58 10.18
N ASN A 157 -16.91 12.38 11.25
CA ASN A 157 -16.01 13.53 11.28
C ASN A 157 -14.56 13.07 11.20
N ASP A 158 -14.24 12.00 11.92
CA ASP A 158 -12.91 11.41 11.95
C ASP A 158 -12.58 10.72 10.61
N ALA A 159 -13.55 10.07 9.95
CA ALA A 159 -13.41 9.57 8.59
C ALA A 159 -13.15 10.70 7.57
N HIS A 160 -13.83 11.84 7.69
CA HIS A 160 -13.53 13.02 6.88
C HIS A 160 -12.14 13.58 7.15
N TYR A 161 -11.70 13.55 8.41
CA TYR A 161 -10.38 13.99 8.78
C TYR A 161 -9.31 13.02 8.24
N ASN A 162 -9.54 11.71 8.27
CA ASN A 162 -8.72 10.71 7.58
C ASN A 162 -8.57 11.03 6.08
N ARG A 163 -9.64 11.45 5.42
CA ARG A 163 -9.57 11.92 4.02
C ARG A 163 -8.68 13.14 3.86
N LEU A 164 -8.85 14.15 4.72
CA LEU A 164 -8.05 15.37 4.70
C LEU A 164 -6.56 15.05 4.91
N MET A 165 -6.23 14.27 5.93
CA MET A 165 -4.85 13.84 6.21
C MET A 165 -4.23 13.13 5.02
N HIS A 166 -4.92 12.15 4.45
CA HIS A 166 -4.43 11.42 3.28
C HIS A 166 -4.22 12.34 2.07
N GLN A 167 -5.14 13.27 1.80
CA GLN A 167 -4.98 14.26 0.72
C GLN A 167 -3.76 15.16 0.95
N THR A 168 -3.55 15.63 2.17
CA THR A 168 -2.35 16.41 2.53
C THR A 168 -1.09 15.58 2.34
N VAL A 169 -1.08 14.32 2.77
CA VAL A 169 0.05 13.40 2.56
C VAL A 169 0.38 13.27 1.08
N LEU A 170 -0.63 13.02 0.23
CA LEU A 170 -0.41 12.92 -1.22
C LEU A 170 0.12 14.23 -1.82
N GLN A 171 -0.37 15.38 -1.36
CA GLN A 171 0.10 16.68 -1.82
C GLN A 171 1.55 16.94 -1.42
N GLU A 172 1.91 16.67 -0.17
CA GLU A 172 3.29 16.81 0.36
C GLU A 172 4.25 15.86 -0.38
N LEU A 173 3.86 14.60 -0.58
CA LEU A 173 4.66 13.63 -1.34
C LEU A 173 4.80 14.01 -2.82
N GLY A 174 3.77 14.60 -3.42
CA GLY A 174 3.79 15.07 -4.81
C GLY A 174 4.66 16.31 -5.03
N GLN A 175 4.86 17.15 -4.00
CA GLN A 175 5.75 18.32 -4.05
C GLN A 175 7.21 17.97 -3.80
N ARG A 176 7.48 16.81 -3.18
CA ARG A 176 8.85 16.38 -2.97
C ARG A 176 9.51 16.12 -4.31
N PRO A 177 10.75 16.57 -4.52
CA PRO A 177 11.52 16.15 -5.68
C PRO A 177 11.56 14.63 -5.66
N SER A 178 11.22 14.00 -6.78
CA SER A 178 11.40 12.56 -6.91
C SER A 178 12.81 12.23 -6.42
N PRO A 179 12.98 11.25 -5.52
CA PRO A 179 14.32 10.85 -5.12
C PRO A 179 15.09 10.65 -6.42
N GLN A 180 16.25 11.32 -6.55
CA GLN A 180 17.11 11.06 -7.69
C GLN A 180 17.40 9.57 -7.61
N VAL A 181 16.75 8.80 -8.47
CA VAL A 181 17.04 7.38 -8.64
C VAL A 181 18.52 7.38 -8.91
N PRO A 182 19.35 6.75 -8.04
CA PRO A 182 20.78 6.76 -8.23
C PRO A 182 21.05 6.32 -9.65
N THR A 183 21.57 7.23 -10.46
CA THR A 183 21.95 6.89 -11.82
C THR A 183 23.18 6.03 -11.69
N MET A 184 23.13 4.81 -12.22
CA MET A 184 24.34 4.01 -12.31
C MET A 184 25.30 4.75 -13.24
N SER A 185 26.54 4.95 -12.79
CA SER A 185 27.58 5.43 -13.70
C SER A 185 27.71 4.44 -14.87
N GLU A 186 28.11 4.94 -16.04
CA GLU A 186 28.33 4.08 -17.21
C GLU A 186 29.26 2.90 -16.88
N GLU A 187 30.25 3.12 -16.02
CA GLU A 187 31.17 2.09 -15.53
C GLU A 187 30.48 1.04 -14.64
N SER A 188 29.64 1.47 -13.69
CA SER A 188 28.89 0.54 -12.84
C SER A 188 27.93 -0.31 -13.66
N LEU A 189 27.33 0.28 -14.70
CA LEU A 189 26.42 -0.41 -15.61
C LEU A 189 27.16 -1.45 -16.47
N ARG A 190 28.35 -1.12 -16.97
CA ARG A 190 29.25 -2.06 -17.65
C ARG A 190 29.57 -3.28 -16.78
N ILE A 191 29.93 -3.06 -15.51
CA ILE A 191 30.27 -4.14 -14.57
C ILE A 191 29.07 -5.06 -14.35
N LEU A 192 27.87 -4.50 -14.14
CA LEU A 192 26.65 -5.26 -13.93
C LEU A 192 26.33 -6.16 -15.14
N ILE A 193 26.38 -5.61 -16.35
CA ILE A 193 26.10 -6.35 -17.59
C ILE A 193 27.14 -7.44 -17.83
N ALA A 194 28.44 -7.13 -17.68
CA ALA A 194 29.50 -8.12 -17.80
C ALA A 194 29.36 -9.26 -16.78
N SER A 195 28.92 -8.96 -15.55
CA SER A 195 28.61 -9.97 -14.53
C SER A 195 27.42 -10.85 -14.93
N ALA A 196 26.32 -10.26 -15.40
CA ALA A 196 25.14 -10.99 -15.83
C ALA A 196 25.42 -11.93 -17.02
N LEU A 197 26.17 -11.45 -18.02
CA LEU A 197 26.54 -12.24 -19.20
C LEU A 197 27.47 -13.42 -18.85
N ARG A 198 28.41 -13.24 -17.91
CA ARG A 198 29.29 -14.31 -17.41
C ARG A 198 28.55 -15.42 -16.67
N ARG A 199 27.42 -15.11 -16.04
CA ARG A 199 26.58 -16.08 -15.31
C ARG A 199 25.63 -16.87 -16.21
N THR A 200 25.59 -16.60 -17.52
CA THR A 200 24.73 -17.33 -18.46
C THR A 200 25.42 -18.66 -18.84
N PRO A 201 24.89 -19.84 -18.45
CA PRO A 201 25.61 -21.11 -18.50
C PRO A 201 25.67 -21.79 -19.88
N ALA A 202 25.18 -21.14 -20.95
CA ALA A 202 25.10 -21.75 -22.28
C ALA A 202 25.96 -20.99 -23.31
N PRO A 203 27.00 -21.61 -23.89
CA PRO A 203 27.78 -21.00 -24.97
C PRO A 203 26.89 -20.88 -26.22
N GLY A 204 26.76 -19.66 -26.76
CA GLY A 204 26.07 -19.39 -28.04
C GLY A 204 24.71 -18.70 -27.98
N ARG A 205 24.12 -18.45 -26.80
CA ARG A 205 22.90 -17.64 -26.65
C ARG A 205 23.06 -16.56 -25.59
N GLY A 206 23.99 -15.64 -25.82
CA GLY A 206 24.03 -14.39 -25.05
C GLY A 206 22.66 -13.73 -25.12
N ARG A 207 22.09 -13.37 -23.96
CA ARG A 207 20.84 -12.61 -23.91
C ARG A 207 21.10 -11.24 -24.52
N THR A 208 20.23 -10.81 -25.43
CA THR A 208 20.25 -9.44 -25.95
C THR A 208 20.05 -8.43 -24.81
N PRO A 209 20.52 -7.18 -24.95
CA PRO A 209 20.22 -6.11 -23.98
C PRO A 209 18.72 -6.05 -23.65
N ARG A 210 17.85 -6.22 -24.65
CA ARG A 210 16.39 -6.25 -24.49
C ARG A 210 15.88 -7.39 -23.60
N GLU A 211 16.45 -8.59 -23.73
CA GLU A 211 16.10 -9.76 -22.89
C GLU A 211 16.66 -9.66 -21.47
N LEU A 212 17.74 -8.90 -21.28
CA LEU A 212 18.26 -8.57 -19.95
C LEU A 212 17.38 -7.54 -19.25
N ILE A 213 16.93 -6.49 -19.97
CA ILE A 213 16.04 -5.43 -19.46
C ILE A 213 14.71 -6.01 -18.96
N ALA A 214 14.11 -6.95 -19.70
CA ALA A 214 12.79 -7.51 -19.38
C ALA A 214 12.69 -8.22 -18.02
N GLY A 215 13.82 -8.55 -17.38
CA GLY A 215 13.86 -9.17 -16.04
C GLY A 215 14.42 -8.26 -14.94
N MET A 216 14.68 -6.99 -15.22
CA MET A 216 15.30 -6.05 -14.28
C MET A 216 14.26 -5.13 -13.60
N PRO A 217 14.58 -4.56 -12.41
CA PRO A 217 13.77 -3.51 -11.82
C PRO A 217 13.67 -2.27 -12.71
N GLU A 218 12.54 -1.56 -12.66
CA GLU A 218 12.20 -0.38 -13.50
C GLU A 218 13.24 0.76 -13.41
N SER A 219 13.89 0.92 -12.24
CA SER A 219 14.98 1.88 -12.03
C SER A 219 16.26 1.54 -12.80
N VAL A 220 16.52 0.25 -13.03
CA VAL A 220 17.67 -0.24 -13.82
C VAL A 220 17.36 -0.19 -15.30
N GLU A 221 16.12 -0.51 -15.70
CA GLU A 221 15.62 -0.36 -17.07
C GLU A 221 15.74 1.09 -17.55
N THR A 222 15.32 2.07 -16.73
CA THR A 222 15.42 3.50 -17.07
C THR A 222 16.86 3.94 -17.33
N ASN A 223 17.80 3.50 -16.48
CA ASN A 223 19.23 3.78 -16.67
C ASN A 223 19.77 3.11 -17.94
N ILE A 224 19.37 1.87 -18.21
CA ILE A 224 19.79 1.12 -19.40
C ILE A 224 19.30 1.79 -20.68
N LEU A 225 18.02 2.18 -20.75
CA LEU A 225 17.47 2.87 -21.92
C LEU A 225 18.19 4.20 -22.20
N ALA A 226 18.57 4.93 -21.14
CA ALA A 226 19.37 6.15 -21.27
C ALA A 226 20.79 5.90 -21.87
N PHE A 227 21.33 4.69 -21.72
CA PHE A 227 22.64 4.29 -22.26
C PHE A 227 22.56 3.27 -23.40
N GLU A 228 21.37 2.91 -23.91
CA GLU A 228 21.12 1.80 -24.83
C GLU A 228 22.02 1.80 -26.07
N PRO A 229 22.26 2.95 -26.75
CA PRO A 229 23.19 2.99 -27.89
C PRO A 229 24.63 2.59 -27.50
N ARG A 230 25.10 3.03 -26.33
CA ARG A 230 26.43 2.68 -25.81
C ARG A 230 26.47 1.23 -25.32
N LEU A 231 25.36 0.70 -24.82
CA LEU A 231 25.27 -0.67 -24.36
C LEU A 231 25.39 -1.69 -25.49
N ALA A 232 24.87 -1.40 -26.68
CA ALA A 232 25.09 -2.22 -27.86
C ALA A 232 26.58 -2.31 -28.22
N GLU A 233 27.30 -1.18 -28.17
CA GLU A 233 28.74 -1.12 -28.39
C GLU A 233 29.53 -1.87 -27.29
N LEU A 234 29.12 -1.73 -26.03
CA LEU A 234 29.75 -2.40 -24.89
C LEU A 234 29.50 -3.91 -24.88
N HIS A 235 28.31 -4.35 -25.28
CA HIS A 235 28.00 -5.75 -25.50
C HIS A 235 28.87 -6.33 -26.61
N ALA A 236 29.01 -5.62 -27.74
CA ALA A 236 29.91 -6.03 -28.83
C ALA A 236 31.39 -6.08 -28.38
N ALA A 237 31.85 -5.12 -27.58
CA ALA A 237 33.21 -5.09 -27.04
C ALA A 237 33.47 -6.21 -26.00
N SER A 238 32.49 -6.50 -25.15
CA SER A 238 32.56 -7.61 -24.18
C SER A 238 32.52 -8.97 -24.88
N HIS A 239 31.65 -9.13 -25.89
CA HIS A 239 31.61 -10.30 -26.75
C HIS A 239 32.96 -10.50 -27.47
N THR A 240 33.52 -9.44 -28.04
CA THR A 240 34.83 -9.48 -28.71
C THR A 240 35.95 -9.84 -27.75
N THR A 241 35.99 -9.25 -26.56
CA THR A 241 36.99 -9.55 -25.53
C THR A 241 36.88 -11.00 -25.03
N ARG A 242 35.66 -11.51 -24.85
CA ARG A 242 35.41 -12.91 -24.48
C ARG A 242 35.83 -13.88 -25.58
N CYS A 243 35.45 -13.65 -26.83
CA CYS A 243 35.89 -14.45 -27.96
C CYS A 243 37.42 -14.45 -28.11
N ARG A 244 38.08 -13.31 -27.85
CA ARG A 244 39.55 -13.23 -27.84
C ARG A 244 40.17 -14.04 -26.69
N TYR A 245 39.61 -14.00 -25.49
CA TYR A 245 40.06 -14.81 -24.37
C TYR A 245 39.88 -16.30 -24.64
N GLU A 246 38.72 -16.70 -25.17
CA GLU A 246 38.41 -18.10 -25.51
C GLU A 246 39.31 -18.61 -26.66
N ALA A 247 39.58 -17.79 -27.67
CA ALA A 247 40.53 -18.10 -28.74
C ALA A 247 41.97 -18.21 -28.20
N ALA A 248 42.40 -17.27 -27.36
CA ALA A 248 43.72 -17.33 -26.74
C ALA A 248 43.88 -18.56 -25.84
N LEU A 249 42.83 -18.93 -25.08
CA LEU A 249 42.81 -20.12 -24.26
C LEU A 249 42.85 -21.40 -25.11
N ALA A 250 42.11 -21.45 -26.22
CA ALA A 250 42.15 -22.58 -27.15
C ALA A 250 43.55 -22.74 -27.76
N THR A 251 44.17 -21.65 -28.22
CA THR A 251 45.57 -21.67 -28.69
C THR A 251 46.54 -22.12 -27.60
N TRP A 252 46.32 -21.71 -26.34
CA TRP A 252 47.14 -22.14 -25.21
C TRP A 252 47.00 -23.65 -24.95
N VAL A 253 45.78 -24.17 -25.00
CA VAL A 253 45.49 -25.61 -24.81
C VAL A 253 46.11 -26.44 -25.95
N GLU A 254 45.99 -25.99 -27.19
CA GLU A 254 46.64 -26.63 -28.34
C GLU A 254 48.17 -26.59 -28.24
N ALA A 255 48.74 -25.47 -27.79
CA ALA A 255 50.19 -25.32 -27.60
C ALA A 255 50.73 -26.20 -26.46
N ILE A 256 49.99 -26.35 -25.36
CA ILE A 256 50.31 -27.33 -24.30
C ILE A 256 50.25 -28.75 -24.85
N ALA A 257 49.21 -29.07 -25.63
CA ALA A 257 49.05 -30.41 -26.20
C ALA A 257 50.13 -30.76 -27.23
N ALA A 258 50.74 -29.76 -27.86
CA ALA A 258 51.83 -29.88 -28.82
C ALA A 258 53.25 -29.70 -28.23
N ASP A 259 53.37 -29.57 -26.90
CA ASP A 259 54.63 -29.37 -26.17
C ASP A 259 55.52 -28.22 -26.71
N THR A 260 54.89 -27.15 -27.22
CA THR A 260 55.60 -25.99 -27.78
C THR A 260 55.01 -24.69 -27.21
N PRO A 261 55.73 -23.89 -26.39
CA PRO A 261 55.20 -22.65 -25.85
C PRO A 261 55.08 -21.57 -26.95
N PRO A 262 53.96 -20.82 -27.04
CA PRO A 262 53.79 -19.78 -28.05
C PRO A 262 54.58 -18.51 -27.69
N ALA A 263 55.08 -17.79 -28.69
CA ALA A 263 55.76 -16.51 -28.52
C ALA A 263 54.79 -15.45 -27.97
N MET A 264 55.18 -14.75 -26.90
CA MET A 264 54.38 -13.67 -26.32
C MET A 264 54.32 -12.47 -27.27
N VAL A 265 53.10 -12.01 -27.57
CA VAL A 265 52.80 -10.66 -28.08
C VAL A 265 51.74 -10.05 -27.19
#